data_AF-A0A6G3WYE1-F1
#
_entry.id   AF-A0A6G3WYE1-F1
#
_cell.length_a   1.000
_cell.length_b   1.000
_cell.length_c   1.000
_cell.angle_alpha   90.00
_cell.angle_beta   90.00
_cell.angle_gamma   90.00
#
_symmetry.space_group_name_H-M   'P 1'
#
loop_
_entity.id
_entity.type
_entity.pdbx_description
1 polymer ?
#
loop_
_entity_poly.entity_id
_entity_poly.type
_entity_poly.pdbx_seq_one_letter_code
_entity_poly.pdbx_strand_id
1 'polypeptide(L)'
;GLGAAINTAKVEAGSSVAVIGCGGVGISTIQGARVQGAAQIIAVDPVASRREAALRFGATEAVAPDGLADAKQRITGGEGFDYVFEVVGKSATARTAYE
;
A
#
# COMPACT_ATOMS: atom_id res chain seq x y z
N GLY A 1 -9.91 2.18 2.29
CA GLY A 1 -10.04 3.65 2.18
C GLY A 1 -9.54 4.30 3.46
N LEU A 2 -9.58 5.64 3.57
CA LEU A 2 -9.02 6.41 4.70
C LEU A 2 -9.40 5.85 6.08
N GLY A 3 -10.70 5.67 6.32
CA GLY A 3 -11.19 5.16 7.61
C GLY A 3 -10.72 3.75 7.93
N ALA A 4 -10.43 2.91 6.93
CA ALA A 4 -9.86 1.59 7.18
C ALA A 4 -8.43 1.70 7.71
N ALA A 5 -7.61 2.64 7.19
CA ALA A 5 -6.26 2.86 7.67
C ALA A 5 -6.24 3.48 9.09
N ILE A 6 -7.10 4.47 9.33
CA ILE A 6 -7.09 5.23 10.59
C ILE A 6 -7.85 4.50 11.71
N ASN A 7 -9.05 3.98 11.43
CA ASN A 7 -9.97 3.50 12.47
C ASN A 7 -9.96 1.99 12.63
N THR A 8 -9.85 1.23 11.54
CA THR A 8 -9.92 -0.24 11.56
C THR A 8 -8.56 -0.85 11.81
N ALA A 9 -7.61 -0.65 10.90
CA ALA A 9 -6.25 -1.15 11.01
C ALA A 9 -5.44 -0.38 12.07
N LYS A 10 -5.81 0.89 12.31
CA LYS A 10 -5.11 1.80 13.22
C LYS A 10 -3.63 1.81 12.94
N VAL A 11 -3.28 2.09 11.67
CA VAL A 11 -1.89 2.13 11.20
C VAL A 11 -1.02 2.88 12.20
N GLU A 12 0.09 2.27 12.58
CA GLU A 12 1.00 2.80 13.58
C GLU A 12 2.08 3.68 12.93
N ALA A 13 2.51 4.72 13.65
CA ALA A 13 3.59 5.58 13.19
C ALA A 13 4.89 4.75 13.08
N GLY A 14 5.65 4.95 12.00
CA GLY A 14 6.86 4.18 11.73
C GLY A 14 6.64 2.86 10.99
N SER A 15 5.39 2.40 10.85
CA SER A 15 5.08 1.14 10.19
C SER A 15 5.29 1.16 8.67
N SER A 16 5.36 -0.04 8.10
CA SER A 16 5.39 -0.32 6.68
C SER A 16 4.01 -0.75 6.18
N VAL A 17 3.55 -0.13 5.09
CA VAL A 17 2.21 -0.32 4.53
C VAL A 17 2.30 -0.61 3.04
N ALA A 18 1.70 -1.71 2.58
CA ALA A 18 1.45 -1.95 1.16
C ALA A 18 -0.03 -1.70 0.82
N VAL A 19 -0.28 -0.99 -0.28
CA VAL A 19 -1.64 -0.75 -0.80
C VAL A 19 -1.72 -1.30 -2.23
N ILE A 20 -2.46 -2.40 -2.38
CA ILE A 20 -2.67 -3.08 -3.66
C ILE A 20 -3.93 -2.50 -4.32
N GLY A 21 -3.71 -1.73 -5.38
CA GLY A 21 -4.72 -0.97 -6.11
C GLY A 21 -4.68 0.52 -5.80
N CYS A 22 -4.48 1.35 -6.83
CA CYS A 22 -4.36 2.81 -6.71
C CYS A 22 -5.54 3.56 -7.35
N GLY A 23 -6.75 2.99 -7.23
CA GLY A 23 -8.01 3.69 -7.53
C GLY A 23 -8.41 4.67 -6.41
N GLY A 24 -9.62 5.23 -6.45
CA GLY A 24 -10.08 6.20 -5.45
C GLY A 24 -10.00 5.69 -4.00
N VAL A 25 -10.36 4.42 -3.77
CA VAL A 25 -10.23 3.78 -2.44
C VAL A 25 -8.77 3.65 -2.02
N GLY A 26 -7.89 3.26 -2.93
CA GLY A 26 -6.45 3.12 -2.66
C GLY A 26 -5.77 4.43 -2.35
N ILE A 27 -6.01 5.47 -3.15
CA ILE A 27 -5.50 6.82 -2.90
C ILE A 27 -6.00 7.35 -1.54
N SER A 28 -7.25 7.06 -1.19
CA SER A 28 -7.80 7.39 0.13
C SER A 28 -7.11 6.60 1.27
N THR A 29 -6.81 5.31 1.07
CA THR A 29 -6.05 4.50 2.03
C THR A 29 -4.62 5.01 2.21
N ILE A 30 -3.91 5.31 1.12
CA ILE A 30 -2.53 5.84 1.12
C ILE A 30 -2.44 7.11 1.97
N GLN A 31 -3.38 8.04 1.76
CA GLN A 31 -3.45 9.27 2.58
C GLN A 31 -3.69 8.95 4.06
N GLY A 32 -4.50 7.94 4.37
CA GLY A 32 -4.76 7.52 5.74
C GLY A 32 -3.51 6.96 6.42
N ALA A 33 -2.76 6.12 5.72
CA ALA A 33 -1.48 5.60 6.20
C ALA A 33 -0.48 6.75 6.43
N ARG A 34 -0.42 7.73 5.51
CA ARG A 34 0.43 8.92 5.65
C ARG A 34 0.03 9.78 6.85
N VAL A 35 -1.26 10.04 7.04
CA VAL A 35 -1.79 10.82 8.17
C VAL A 35 -1.45 10.14 9.50
N GLN A 36 -1.46 8.81 9.56
CA GLN A 36 -1.07 8.03 10.73
C GLN A 36 0.45 7.96 10.96
N GLY A 37 1.26 8.46 10.02
CA GLY A 37 2.71 8.50 10.16
C GLY A 37 3.42 7.20 9.79
N ALA A 38 2.85 6.36 8.92
CA ALA A 38 3.57 5.23 8.35
C ALA A 38 4.89 5.71 7.69
N ALA A 39 6.00 5.01 7.95
CA ALA A 39 7.31 5.38 7.42
C ALA A 39 7.48 4.96 5.96
N GLN A 40 6.87 3.84 5.58
CA GLN A 40 6.95 3.27 4.23
C GLN A 40 5.54 2.99 3.72
N ILE A 41 5.19 3.54 2.56
CA ILE A 41 3.87 3.36 1.94
C ILE A 41 4.09 2.97 0.48
N ILE A 42 3.95 1.68 0.20
CA ILE A 42 4.19 1.06 -1.11
C ILE A 42 2.87 0.98 -1.84
N ALA A 43 2.75 1.74 -2.92
CA ALA A 43 1.58 1.70 -3.80
C ALA A 43 1.80 0.71 -4.95
N VAL A 44 0.88 -0.23 -5.14
CA VAL A 44 0.97 -1.25 -6.19
C VAL A 44 -0.18 -1.09 -7.18
N ASP A 45 0.12 -0.82 -8.44
CA ASP A 45 -0.89 -0.74 -9.51
C ASP A 45 -0.24 -1.02 -10.88
N PRO A 46 -0.89 -1.78 -11.79
CA PRO A 46 -0.35 -2.01 -13.13
C PRO A 46 -0.29 -0.74 -13.99
N VAL A 47 -1.12 0.27 -13.72
CA VAL A 47 -1.22 1.49 -14.53
C VAL A 47 -0.24 2.56 -14.03
N ALA A 48 0.70 2.97 -14.89
CA ALA A 48 1.75 3.94 -14.55
C ALA A 48 1.20 5.28 -14.03
N SER A 49 0.19 5.85 -14.67
CA SER A 49 -0.40 7.12 -14.24
C SER A 49 -1.05 7.05 -12.85
N ARG A 50 -1.54 5.87 -12.44
CA ARG A 50 -2.07 5.66 -11.08
C ARG A 50 -0.96 5.57 -10.04
N ARG A 51 0.19 4.99 -10.39
CA ARG A 51 1.40 4.98 -9.55
C ARG A 51 1.93 6.40 -9.35
N GLU A 52 2.01 7.19 -10.40
CA GLU A 52 2.39 8.61 -10.32
C GLU A 52 1.41 9.43 -9.46
N ALA A 53 0.11 9.13 -9.54
CA ALA A 53 -0.87 9.75 -8.65
C ALA A 53 -0.65 9.32 -7.20
N ALA A 54 -0.44 8.03 -6.94
CA ALA A 54 -0.18 7.51 -5.59
C ALA A 54 0.99 8.20 -4.90
N LEU A 55 2.11 8.42 -5.62
CA LEU A 55 3.25 9.18 -5.11
C LEU A 55 2.86 10.61 -4.71
N ARG A 56 2.11 11.32 -5.57
CA ARG A 56 1.62 12.67 -5.27
C ARG A 56 0.70 12.73 -4.04
N PHE A 57 -0.05 11.67 -3.78
CA PHE A 57 -0.98 11.58 -2.65
C PHE A 57 -0.39 10.95 -1.38
N GLY A 58 0.90 10.63 -1.36
CA GLY A 58 1.61 10.28 -0.13
C GLY A 58 2.19 8.87 -0.07
N ALA A 59 2.17 8.10 -1.16
CA ALA A 59 2.99 6.90 -1.23
C ALA A 59 4.48 7.29 -1.22
N THR A 60 5.32 6.54 -0.50
CA THR A 60 6.78 6.74 -0.50
C THR A 60 7.42 6.08 -1.71
N GLU A 61 6.84 4.97 -2.17
CA GLU A 61 7.26 4.23 -3.35
C GLU A 61 6.02 3.73 -4.11
N ALA A 62 6.12 3.61 -5.44
CA ALA A 62 5.07 3.02 -6.25
C ALA A 62 5.65 2.06 -7.29
N VAL A 63 5.13 0.83 -7.32
CA VAL A 63 5.63 -0.28 -8.13
C VAL A 63 4.53 -0.91 -8.97
N ALA A 64 4.92 -1.51 -10.09
CA ALA A 64 4.05 -2.44 -10.80
C ALA A 64 3.91 -3.75 -9.99
N PRO A 65 2.90 -4.61 -10.25
CA PRO A 65 2.65 -5.81 -9.45
C PRO A 65 3.84 -6.77 -9.33
N ASP A 66 4.66 -6.88 -10.37
CA ASP A 66 5.88 -7.69 -10.41
C ASP A 66 7.02 -7.13 -9.52
N GLY A 67 6.99 -5.83 -9.22
CA GLY A 67 7.97 -5.20 -8.32
C GLY A 67 7.66 -5.32 -6.82
N LEU A 68 6.51 -5.88 -6.43
CA LEU A 68 6.10 -5.97 -5.03
C LEU A 68 7.03 -6.87 -4.20
N ALA A 69 7.50 -7.99 -4.77
CA ALA A 69 8.40 -8.90 -4.07
C ALA A 69 9.75 -8.22 -3.73
N ASP A 70 10.31 -7.47 -4.69
CA ASP A 70 11.55 -6.71 -4.48
C ASP A 70 11.37 -5.59 -3.45
N ALA A 71 10.22 -4.91 -3.46
CA ALA A 71 9.88 -3.91 -2.44
C ALA A 71 9.78 -4.54 -1.05
N LYS A 72 9.10 -5.70 -0.92
CA LYS A 72 9.02 -6.46 0.35
C LYS A 72 10.42 -6.84 0.84
N GLN A 73 11.28 -7.34 -0.04
CA GLN A 73 12.65 -7.72 0.32
C GLN A 73 13.48 -6.54 0.81
N ARG A 74 13.43 -5.39 0.13
CA ARG A 74 14.22 -4.21 0.51
C ARG A 74 13.74 -3.52 1.78
N ILE A 75 12.43 -3.56 2.05
CA ILE A 75 11.82 -2.74 3.10
C ILE A 75 11.71 -3.53 4.40
N THR A 76 11.35 -4.81 4.33
CA THR A 76 11.09 -5.63 5.53
C THR A 76 11.92 -6.91 5.56
N GLY A 77 12.95 -7.02 4.70
CA GLY A 77 13.80 -8.21 4.65
C GLY A 77 13.08 -9.47 4.15
N GLY A 78 11.86 -9.34 3.64
CA GLY A 78 11.04 -10.46 3.18
C GLY A 78 9.96 -10.92 4.16
N GLU A 79 9.92 -10.39 5.39
CA GLU A 79 9.00 -10.86 6.46
C GLU A 79 7.53 -10.49 6.23
N GLY A 80 7.25 -9.58 5.29
CA GLY A 80 5.90 -9.01 5.07
C GLY A 80 5.84 -7.55 5.52
N PHE A 81 4.76 -6.85 5.15
CA PHE A 81 4.50 -5.48 5.62
C PHE A 81 3.65 -5.53 6.88
N ASP A 82 3.77 -4.53 7.76
CA ASP A 82 2.95 -4.45 8.98
C ASP A 82 1.45 -4.37 8.65
N TYR A 83 1.12 -3.64 7.57
CA TYR A 83 -0.23 -3.56 7.05
C TYR A 83 -0.26 -3.75 5.54
N VAL A 84 -1.22 -4.55 5.07
CA VAL A 84 -1.52 -4.68 3.64
C VAL A 84 -2.99 -4.36 3.40
N PHE A 85 -3.26 -3.42 2.50
CA PHE A 85 -4.61 -3.08 2.06
C PHE A 85 -4.82 -3.54 0.63
N GLU A 86 -5.60 -4.60 0.47
CA GLU A 86 -6.14 -5.00 -0.84
C GLU A 86 -7.41 -4.19 -1.12
N VAL A 87 -7.41 -3.43 -2.21
CA VAL A 87 -8.54 -2.57 -2.59
C VAL A 87 -8.89 -2.65 -4.07
N VAL A 88 -8.47 -3.73 -4.74
CA VAL A 88 -8.91 -4.10 -6.10
C VAL A 88 -10.15 -4.98 -6.05
N GLY A 89 -10.30 -5.82 -5.01
CA GLY A 89 -11.43 -6.71 -4.82
C GLY A 89 -11.37 -7.98 -5.68
N LYS A 90 -10.18 -8.39 -6.12
CA LYS A 90 -9.97 -9.62 -6.89
C LYS A 90 -9.35 -10.70 -6.01
N SER A 91 -9.77 -11.95 -6.18
CA SER A 91 -9.21 -13.07 -5.42
C SER A 91 -7.70 -13.24 -5.61
N ALA A 92 -7.18 -12.92 -6.80
CA ALA A 92 -5.76 -12.98 -7.08
C ALA A 92 -4.96 -11.96 -6.24
N THR A 93 -5.43 -10.72 -6.14
CA THR A 93 -4.76 -9.67 -5.35
C THR A 93 -4.95 -9.88 -3.86
N ALA A 94 -6.07 -10.47 -3.44
CA ALA A 94 -6.27 -10.91 -2.06
C ALA A 94 -5.24 -11.96 -1.65
N ARG A 95 -4.93 -12.93 -2.52
CA ARG A 95 -3.87 -13.91 -2.25
C ARG A 95 -2.49 -13.26 -2.14
N THR A 96 -2.15 -12.38 -3.09
CA THR A 96 -0.91 -11.60 -3.03
C THR A 96 -0.77 -10.79 -1.73
N ALA A 97 -1.87 -10.31 -1.15
CA ALA A 97 -1.83 -9.59 0.12
C ALA A 97 -1.48 -10.47 1.34
N TYR A 98 -1.65 -11.78 1.24
CA TYR A 98 -1.34 -12.75 2.29
C TYR A 98 0.08 -13.35 2.19
N GLU A 99 0.76 -13.17 1.05
CA GLU A 99 2.06 -13.81 0.73
C GLU A 99 3.27 -12.90 1.02
#